data_AF-A0A662SUX9-F1
#
_entry.id   AF-A0A662SUX9-F1
#
_cell.length_a   1.000
_cell.length_b   1.000
_cell.length_c   1.000
_cell.angle_alpha   90.00
_cell.angle_beta   90.00
_cell.angle_gamma   90.00
#
_symmetry.space_group_name_H-M   'P 1'
#
loop_
_entity.id
_entity.type
_entity.pdbx_description
1 polymer ?
#
loop_
_entity_poly.entity_id
_entity_poly.type
_entity_poly.pdbx_seq_one_letter_code
_entity_poly.pdbx_strand_id
1 'polypeptide(L)'
;LGVLYELSDGEAPIEAVAYAPEEFSAMLERRHPTALHALEDGVPLHGQEYFMEMKRRLQETKRETGLVRVEGCWIPVKLLEKTLGRRLSL
;
A
#
# COMPACT_ATOMS: atom_id res chain seq x y z
N LEU A 1 -8.63 19.92 4.04
CA LEU A 1 -9.57 18.84 4.46
C LEU A 1 -10.97 19.03 3.87
N GLY A 2 -11.57 20.23 3.84
CA GLY A 2 -12.94 20.44 3.29
C GLY A 2 -13.18 19.91 1.87
N VAL A 3 -12.28 20.19 0.93
CA VAL A 3 -12.39 19.76 -0.49
C VAL A 3 -12.48 18.23 -0.68
N LEU A 4 -11.92 17.44 0.25
CA LEU A 4 -11.98 15.97 0.17
C LEU A 4 -13.34 15.42 0.59
N TYR A 5 -14.01 16.07 1.54
CA TYR A 5 -15.33 15.65 2.00
C TYR A 5 -16.44 16.03 1.01
N GLU A 6 -16.22 17.02 0.15
CA GLU A 6 -17.16 17.35 -0.93
C GLU A 6 -17.29 16.21 -1.98
N LEU A 7 -16.34 15.26 -2.00
CA LEU A 7 -16.38 14.09 -2.89
C LEU A 7 -17.33 12.98 -2.41
N SER A 8 -17.88 13.06 -1.20
CA SER A 8 -18.82 12.07 -0.68
C SER A 8 -20.24 12.22 -1.21
N ASP A 9 -20.62 13.41 -1.68
CA ASP A 9 -22.02 13.75 -1.99
C ASP A 9 -22.35 13.70 -3.50
N GLY A 10 -21.49 13.07 -4.31
CA GLY A 10 -21.65 12.94 -5.76
C GLY A 10 -22.36 11.66 -6.23
N GLU A 11 -22.58 11.54 -7.55
CA GLU A 11 -23.18 10.35 -8.18
C GLU A 11 -22.33 9.08 -8.04
N ALA A 12 -21.04 9.24 -7.75
CA ALA A 12 -20.10 8.18 -7.38
C ALA A 12 -19.42 8.59 -6.06
N PRO A 13 -20.04 8.33 -4.90
CA PRO A 13 -19.55 8.81 -3.62
C PRO A 13 -18.17 8.18 -3.32
N ILE A 14 -17.17 9.03 -3.08
CA ILE A 14 -15.84 8.59 -2.69
C ILE A 14 -15.76 8.67 -1.16
N GLU A 15 -15.51 7.53 -0.52
CA GLU A 15 -15.17 7.51 0.90
C GLU A 15 -13.73 7.99 1.09
N ALA A 16 -13.59 9.27 1.43
CA ALA A 16 -12.29 9.88 1.72
C ALA A 16 -11.83 9.53 3.15
N VAL A 17 -10.77 8.73 3.26
CA VAL A 17 -10.11 8.46 4.54
C VAL A 17 -8.78 9.22 4.60
N ALA A 18 -8.65 10.08 5.60
CA ALA A 18 -7.42 10.84 5.84
C ALA A 18 -6.53 10.10 6.84
N TYR A 19 -5.22 10.10 6.59
CA TYR A 19 -4.19 9.57 7.48
C TYR A 19 -3.13 10.65 7.69
N ALA A 20 -2.59 10.75 8.90
CA ALA A 20 -1.36 11.49 9.12
C ALA A 20 -0.17 10.78 8.44
N PRO A 21 0.89 11.50 8.04
CA PRO A 21 2.05 10.89 7.39
C PRO A 21 2.68 9.73 8.18
N GLU A 22 2.72 9.85 9.50
CA GLU A 22 3.27 8.83 10.41
C GLU A 22 2.38 7.59 10.46
N GLU A 23 1.06 7.78 10.45
CA GLU A 23 0.08 6.68 10.42
C GLU A 23 0.20 5.89 9.12
N PHE A 24 0.27 6.58 7.98
CA PHE A 24 0.41 5.94 6.68
C PHE A 24 1.76 5.21 6.56
N SER A 25 2.84 5.80 7.07
CA SER A 25 4.15 5.13 7.13
C SER A 25 4.08 3.84 7.97
N ALA A 26 3.46 3.90 9.15
CA ALA A 26 3.29 2.72 10.00
C ALA A 26 2.42 1.64 9.35
N MET A 27 1.39 2.03 8.58
CA MET A 27 0.57 1.09 7.80
C MET A 27 1.42 0.37 6.74
N LEU A 28 2.30 1.10 6.03
CA LEU A 28 3.20 0.50 5.04
C LEU A 28 4.21 -0.46 5.68
N GLU A 29 4.83 -0.09 6.79
CA GLU A 29 5.78 -0.94 7.54
C GLU A 29 5.13 -2.25 8.00
N ARG A 30 3.87 -2.18 8.43
CA ARG A 30 3.06 -3.35 8.81
C ARG A 30 2.54 -4.13 7.61
N ARG A 31 2.81 -3.69 6.38
CA ARG A 31 2.30 -4.27 5.13
C ARG A 31 0.77 -4.32 5.11
N HIS A 32 0.13 -3.25 5.61
CA HIS A 32 -1.31 -3.16 5.67
C HIS A 32 -1.90 -3.14 4.24
N PRO A 33 -2.89 -3.98 3.90
CA PRO A 33 -3.42 -4.09 2.54
C PRO A 33 -3.82 -2.75 1.91
N THR A 34 -4.50 -1.88 2.67
CA THR A 34 -4.89 -0.54 2.19
C THR A 34 -3.70 0.29 1.70
N ALA A 35 -2.60 0.33 2.46
CA ALA A 35 -1.41 1.09 2.06
C ALA A 35 -0.72 0.46 0.85
N LEU A 36 -0.66 -0.87 0.80
CA LEU A 36 -0.10 -1.61 -0.34
C LEU A 36 -0.89 -1.33 -1.63
N HIS A 37 -2.22 -1.46 -1.59
CA HIS A 37 -3.09 -1.18 -2.72
C HIS A 37 -3.04 0.28 -3.15
N ALA A 38 -3.06 1.22 -2.20
CA ALA A 38 -2.98 2.65 -2.49
C ALA A 38 -1.68 3.03 -3.23
N LEU A 39 -0.54 2.42 -2.91
CA LEU A 39 0.74 2.72 -3.56
C LEU A 39 0.99 1.94 -4.85
N GLU A 40 0.46 0.71 -4.95
CA GLU A 40 0.56 -0.12 -6.15
C GLU A 40 -0.33 0.44 -7.28
N ASP A 41 -1.61 0.65 -6.98
CA ASP A 41 -2.65 0.97 -7.97
C ASP A 41 -3.05 2.46 -7.99
N GLY A 42 -2.76 3.20 -6.90
CA GLY A 42 -3.25 4.56 -6.75
C GLY A 42 -2.56 5.59 -7.66
N VAL A 43 -3.30 6.68 -7.90
CA VAL A 43 -2.87 7.84 -8.68
C VAL A 43 -2.82 9.06 -7.75
N PRO A 44 -1.68 9.77 -7.64
CA PRO A 44 -1.59 10.92 -6.76
C PRO A 44 -2.39 12.11 -7.33
N LEU A 45 -3.37 12.60 -6.57
CA LEU A 45 -4.10 13.82 -6.91
C LEU A 45 -3.38 15.08 -6.43
N HIS A 46 -2.72 14.98 -5.26
CA HIS A 46 -1.89 16.02 -4.66
C HIS A 46 -0.68 15.39 -3.95
N GLY A 47 0.36 16.18 -3.65
CA GLY A 47 1.51 15.70 -2.88
C GLY A 47 2.32 14.62 -3.59
N GLN A 48 2.50 14.74 -4.90
CA GLN A 48 3.16 13.73 -5.74
C GLN A 48 4.56 13.33 -5.21
N GLU A 49 5.31 14.26 -4.63
CA GLU A 49 6.63 13.98 -4.06
C GLU A 49 6.55 12.97 -2.91
N TYR A 50 5.64 13.20 -1.94
CA TYR A 50 5.41 12.29 -0.81
C TYR A 50 4.90 10.93 -1.30
N PHE A 51 3.96 10.91 -2.25
CA PHE A 51 3.47 9.68 -2.84
C PHE A 51 4.61 8.86 -3.47
N MET A 52 5.48 9.52 -4.25
CA MET A 52 6.61 8.85 -4.89
C MET A 52 7.64 8.36 -3.88
N GLU A 53 7.83 9.07 -2.76
CA GLU A 53 8.65 8.60 -1.64
C GLU A 53 8.09 7.30 -1.04
N MET A 54 6.80 7.28 -0.69
CA MET A 54 6.17 6.09 -0.14
C MET A 54 6.18 4.93 -1.15
N LYS A 55 6.00 5.22 -2.45
CA LYS A 55 6.08 4.22 -3.50
C LYS A 55 7.48 3.60 -3.59
N ARG A 56 8.55 4.38 -3.40
CA ARG A 56 9.93 3.84 -3.30
C ARG A 56 10.08 2.92 -2.10
N ARG A 57 9.59 3.31 -0.92
CA ARG A 57 9.59 2.48 0.30
C ARG A 57 8.83 1.15 0.10
N LEU A 58 7.73 1.17 -0.64
CA LEU A 58 7.04 -0.06 -1.02
C LEU A 58 7.92 -0.97 -1.90
N GLN A 59 8.62 -0.41 -2.89
CA GLN A 59 9.53 -1.20 -3.73
C GLN A 59 10.68 -1.82 -2.93
N GLU A 60 11.24 -1.09 -1.97
CA GLU A 60 12.24 -1.61 -1.03
C GLU A 60 11.65 -2.77 -0.21
N THR A 61 10.47 -2.58 0.37
CA THR A 61 9.75 -3.62 1.12
C THR A 61 9.51 -4.87 0.27
N LYS A 62 9.09 -4.73 -1.00
CA LYS A 62 8.90 -5.83 -1.94
C LYS A 62 10.22 -6.58 -2.20
N ARG A 63 11.32 -5.85 -2.36
CA ARG A 63 12.66 -6.44 -2.57
C ARG A 63 13.14 -7.22 -1.34
N GLU A 64 12.95 -6.68 -0.14
CA GLU A 64 13.41 -7.30 1.10
C GLU A 64 12.61 -8.56 1.45
N THR A 65 11.29 -8.47 1.40
CA THR A 65 10.39 -9.52 1.87
C THR A 65 9.96 -10.51 0.78
N GLY A 66 10.22 -10.17 -0.49
CA GLY A 66 9.64 -10.88 -1.62
C GLY A 66 8.12 -10.74 -1.66
N LEU A 67 7.59 -9.57 -1.28
CA LEU A 67 6.15 -9.33 -1.27
C LEU A 67 5.60 -9.37 -2.70
N VAL A 68 4.74 -10.36 -2.98
CA VAL A 68 4.04 -10.51 -4.26
C VAL A 68 2.55 -10.36 -4.04
N ARG A 69 1.88 -9.75 -5.02
CA ARG A 69 0.41 -9.72 -5.06
C ARG A 69 -0.05 -11.01 -5.71
N VAL A 70 -0.99 -11.68 -5.05
CA VAL A 70 -1.79 -12.77 -5.62
C VAL A 70 -3.25 -12.35 -5.58
N GLU A 71 -4.14 -13.14 -6.16
CA GLU A 71 -5.57 -12.81 -6.20
C GLU A 71 -6.12 -12.49 -4.80
N GLY A 72 -6.53 -11.24 -4.58
CA GLY A 72 -7.10 -10.74 -3.33
C GLY A 72 -6.15 -10.57 -2.13
N CYS A 73 -4.85 -10.90 -2.23
CA CYS A 73 -3.94 -10.77 -1.08
C CYS A 73 -2.47 -10.55 -1.44
N TRP A 74 -1.64 -10.39 -0.40
CA TRP A 74 -0.20 -10.16 -0.52
C TRP A 74 0.58 -11.22 0.25
N ILE A 75 1.56 -11.82 -0.41
CA ILE A 75 2.34 -12.94 0.11
C ILE A 75 3.82 -12.53 0.21
N PRO A 76 4.44 -12.56 1.40
CA PRO A 76 5.87 -12.29 1.55
C PRO A 76 6.68 -13.57 1.30
N VAL A 77 6.96 -13.85 0.03
CA VAL A 77 7.52 -15.14 -0.42
C VAL A 77 8.82 -15.49 0.28
N LYS A 78 9.77 -14.55 0.35
CA LYS A 78 11.09 -14.83 0.98
C LYS A 78 10.96 -15.14 2.47
N LEU A 79 10.03 -14.48 3.16
CA LEU A 79 9.78 -14.76 4.57
C LEU A 79 9.17 -16.14 4.76
N LEU A 80 8.18 -16.50 3.93
CA LEU A 80 7.55 -17.81 3.99
C LEU A 80 8.51 -18.95 3.61
N GLU A 81 9.32 -18.78 2.56
CA GLU A 81 10.34 -19.75 2.17
C GLU A 81 11.35 -19.98 3.30
N LYS A 82 11.75 -18.91 4.00
CA LYS A 82 12.63 -18.99 5.18
C LYS A 82 11.97 -19.75 6.33
N THR A 83 10.68 -19.51 6.60
CA THR A 83 9.94 -20.20 7.67
C THR A 83 9.66 -21.67 7.33
N LEU A 84 9.36 -21.97 6.07
CA LEU A 84 9.01 -23.32 5.60
C LEU A 84 10.23 -24.18 5.24
N GLY A 85 11.41 -23.59 5.08
CA GLY A 85 12.64 -24.29 4.69
C GLY A 85 12.61 -24.83 3.26
N ARG A 86 11.71 -24.33 2.40
CA ARG A 86 11.56 -24.75 1.00
C ARG A 86 11.14 -23.59 0.12
N ARG A 87 11.42 -23.68 -1.19
CA ARG A 87 10.98 -22.68 -2.17
C ARG A 87 9.48 -22.79 -2.47
N LEU A 88 8.85 -21.65 -2.72
CA LEU A 88 7.45 -21.54 -3.15
C LEU A 88 7.40 -21.33 -4.67
N SER A 89 6.53 -22.06 -5.35
CA SER A 89 6.17 -21.81 -6.75
C SER A 89 4.88 -20.99 -6.76
N LEU A 90 5.02 -19.68 -6.99
CA LEU A 90 3.90 -18.73 -7.09
C LEU A 90 3.78 -18.23 -8.53
#